data_AF-A0A2P8WL63-F1
#
_entry.id   AF-A0A2P8WL63-F1
#
_cell.length_a   1.000
_cell.length_b   1.000
_cell.length_c   1.000
_cell.angle_alpha   90.00
_cell.angle_beta   90.00
_cell.angle_gamma   90.00
#
_symmetry.space_group_name_H-M   'P 1'
#
loop_
_entity.id
_entity.type
_entity.pdbx_description
1 polymer ?
#
loop_
_entity_poly.entity_id
_entity_poly.type
_entity_poly.pdbx_seq_one_letter_code
_entity_poly.pdbx_strand_id
1 'polypeptide(L)'
;MVRSFYLSALAAVLGWGAGISGVWADGMPPGSSAVSTTAPTNTPPATTTGSAPTQAAPIDDYTRFMLAGYAAADIGDYQTALINFRRALAERPNNAYARAAIANMQTYIAEQRAEAARLQEIAKLQSLLQAAVDGTDWACAAATVDQLVMLVPPGSSDRAELIGFRGQLSGFLNARSDLDSWSTVCLGVMNPETRS
;
A
#
# COMPACT_ATOMS: atom_id res chain seq x y z
N MET A 1 20.46 20.20 -24.67
CA MET A 1 19.17 19.53 -24.91
C MET A 1 18.94 18.47 -23.83
N VAL A 2 18.64 18.89 -22.58
CA VAL A 2 18.36 17.98 -21.44
C VAL A 2 16.97 18.30 -20.86
N ARG A 3 16.02 18.67 -21.74
CA ARG A 3 14.76 19.32 -21.33
C ARG A 3 13.50 18.47 -21.56
N SER A 4 13.64 17.16 -21.80
CA SER A 4 12.48 16.32 -22.12
C SER A 4 12.43 14.94 -21.46
N PHE A 5 13.28 14.62 -20.48
CA PHE A 5 13.19 13.33 -19.78
C PHE A 5 12.55 13.38 -18.38
N TYR A 6 12.34 14.56 -17.79
CA TYR A 6 11.80 14.68 -16.43
C TYR A 6 10.27 14.66 -16.31
N LEU A 7 9.56 14.30 -17.37
CA LEU A 7 8.09 14.20 -17.38
C LEU A 7 7.57 12.77 -17.58
N SER A 8 8.46 11.77 -17.62
CA SER A 8 8.06 10.36 -17.75
C SER A 8 8.15 9.58 -16.45
N ALA A 9 8.87 10.10 -15.44
CA ALA A 9 8.80 9.59 -14.09
C ALA A 9 7.56 10.20 -13.40
N LEU A 10 6.45 9.47 -13.44
CA LEU A 10 5.27 9.63 -12.58
C LEU A 10 4.15 10.58 -13.04
N ALA A 11 3.75 10.51 -14.32
CA ALA A 11 2.34 10.64 -14.68
C ALA A 11 1.54 9.33 -14.38
N ALA A 12 1.97 8.54 -13.41
CA ALA A 12 1.38 7.24 -13.04
C ALA A 12 1.09 7.11 -11.54
N VAL A 13 1.06 8.20 -10.77
CA VAL A 13 0.52 8.18 -9.39
C VAL A 13 -0.96 8.61 -9.36
N LEU A 14 -1.49 9.10 -10.47
CA LEU A 14 -2.90 9.47 -10.59
C LEU A 14 -3.50 8.85 -11.86
N GLY A 15 -3.60 7.51 -11.92
CA GLY A 15 -4.33 6.89 -13.02
C GLY A 15 -4.57 5.39 -12.97
N TRP A 16 -5.68 4.97 -12.35
CA TRP A 16 -6.53 3.82 -12.72
C TRP A 16 -5.85 2.47 -13.10
N GLY A 17 -5.96 1.52 -12.17
CA GLY A 17 -6.54 0.21 -12.47
C GLY A 17 -5.73 -0.76 -13.33
N ALA A 18 -4.82 -1.49 -12.70
CA ALA A 18 -4.59 -2.89 -13.04
C ALA A 18 -4.74 -3.69 -11.74
N GLY A 19 -5.82 -4.46 -11.64
CA GLY A 19 -6.05 -5.37 -10.53
C GLY A 19 -4.90 -6.37 -10.44
N ILE A 20 -3.97 -6.12 -9.54
CA ILE A 20 -3.11 -7.16 -9.02
C ILE A 20 -4.02 -8.07 -8.19
N SER A 21 -4.38 -9.20 -8.78
CA SER A 21 -4.89 -10.33 -8.02
C SER A 21 -3.77 -10.76 -7.08
N GLY A 22 -3.79 -10.20 -5.87
CA GLY A 22 -2.95 -10.64 -4.78
C GLY A 22 -3.32 -12.08 -4.48
N VAL A 23 -2.49 -13.01 -4.97
CA VAL A 23 -2.32 -14.32 -4.37
C VAL A 23 -1.77 -14.06 -2.97
N TRP A 24 -2.66 -14.03 -1.98
CA TRP A 24 -2.30 -14.20 -0.58
C TRP A 24 -2.52 -15.68 -0.29
N ALA A 25 -1.43 -16.45 -0.42
CA ALA A 25 -1.38 -17.83 0.01
C ALA A 25 -1.18 -17.89 1.54
N ASP A 26 -1.73 -18.96 2.10
CA ASP A 26 -1.49 -19.55 3.42
C ASP A 26 -2.21 -18.94 4.62
N GLY A 27 -3.42 -19.48 4.89
CA GLY A 27 -3.97 -19.42 6.25
C GLY A 27 -5.46 -19.74 6.46
N MET A 28 -6.29 -19.91 5.43
CA MET A 28 -7.69 -20.31 5.63
C MET A 28 -7.83 -21.85 5.73
N PRO A 29 -8.51 -22.40 6.75
CA PRO A 29 -8.80 -23.84 6.83
C PRO A 29 -9.73 -24.28 5.67
N PRO A 30 -9.57 -25.52 5.16
CA PRO A 30 -10.34 -25.99 4.01
C PRO A 30 -11.79 -26.26 4.40
N GLY A 31 -12.70 -25.39 3.95
CA GLY A 31 -14.12 -25.69 3.84
C GLY A 31 -14.36 -26.59 2.63
N SER A 32 -14.48 -27.89 2.89
CA SER A 32 -15.06 -28.97 2.10
C SER A 32 -15.68 -28.64 0.72
N SER A 33 -14.99 -29.13 -0.31
CA SER A 33 -15.52 -29.84 -1.50
C SER A 33 -16.81 -29.33 -2.18
N ALA A 34 -16.63 -28.59 -3.27
CA ALA A 34 -17.57 -28.60 -4.39
C ALA A 34 -17.16 -29.73 -5.36
N VAL A 35 -18.02 -30.74 -5.53
CA VAL A 35 -18.02 -31.65 -6.68
C VAL A 35 -19.30 -31.40 -7.44
N SER A 36 -19.17 -30.99 -8.70
CA SER A 36 -20.22 -31.10 -9.70
C SER A 36 -19.65 -31.90 -10.86
N THR A 37 -20.31 -33.01 -11.20
CA THR A 37 -20.81 -33.35 -12.57
C THR A 37 -21.08 -34.86 -12.65
N THR A 38 -22.35 -35.25 -12.75
CA THR A 38 -22.96 -35.90 -13.95
C THR A 38 -24.41 -36.28 -13.63
N ALA A 39 -25.34 -35.83 -14.47
CA ALA A 39 -26.72 -36.30 -14.51
C ALA A 39 -26.81 -37.72 -15.07
N PRO A 40 -27.86 -38.48 -14.71
CA PRO A 40 -28.80 -38.83 -15.78
C PRO A 40 -30.27 -38.63 -15.39
N THR A 41 -31.02 -38.39 -16.46
CA THR A 41 -32.46 -38.16 -16.62
C THR A 41 -33.33 -39.22 -15.94
N ASN A 42 -34.32 -38.78 -15.17
CA ASN A 42 -35.65 -39.41 -15.04
C ASN A 42 -36.64 -38.39 -14.44
N THR A 43 -37.80 -38.24 -15.06
CA THR A 43 -38.92 -37.36 -14.67
C THR A 43 -40.22 -38.20 -14.67
N PRO A 44 -41.33 -37.76 -14.05
CA PRO A 44 -41.65 -37.59 -12.63
C PRO A 44 -42.85 -38.48 -12.19
N PRO A 45 -43.33 -38.36 -10.94
CA PRO A 45 -44.58 -37.59 -10.79
C PRO A 45 -44.56 -36.61 -9.61
N ALA A 46 -45.42 -35.61 -9.74
CA ALA A 46 -45.55 -34.44 -8.88
C ALA A 46 -45.91 -34.78 -7.43
N THR A 47 -45.30 -34.04 -6.49
CA THR A 47 -46.02 -33.57 -5.30
C THR A 47 -45.55 -32.15 -5.00
N THR A 48 -46.44 -31.21 -5.25
CA THR A 48 -46.34 -29.82 -4.81
C THR A 48 -46.26 -29.82 -3.29
N THR A 49 -45.10 -29.47 -2.74
CA THR A 49 -45.00 -29.00 -1.35
C THR A 49 -44.16 -27.74 -1.40
N GLY A 50 -44.83 -26.61 -1.18
CA GLY A 50 -44.20 -25.31 -1.15
C GLY A 50 -43.04 -25.32 -0.16
N SER A 51 -41.83 -25.16 -0.67
CA SER A 51 -40.69 -24.77 0.15
C SER A 51 -40.89 -23.30 0.48
N ALA A 52 -41.59 -23.06 1.60
CA ALA A 52 -41.51 -21.78 2.29
C ALA A 52 -40.02 -21.45 2.52
N PRO A 53 -39.59 -20.19 2.39
CA PRO A 53 -38.24 -19.83 2.82
C PRO A 53 -38.14 -20.16 4.31
N THR A 54 -37.33 -21.16 4.65
CA THR A 54 -36.95 -21.43 6.03
C THR A 54 -36.38 -20.14 6.59
N GLN A 55 -37.14 -19.52 7.49
CA GLN A 55 -36.81 -18.26 8.12
C GLN A 55 -35.46 -18.45 8.83
N ALA A 56 -34.39 -17.90 8.24
CA ALA A 56 -33.06 -17.95 8.83
C ALA A 56 -33.16 -17.39 10.25
N ALA A 57 -32.67 -18.16 11.22
CA ALA A 57 -32.66 -17.74 12.61
C ALA A 57 -32.02 -16.34 12.73
N PRO A 58 -32.51 -15.47 13.63
CA PRO A 58 -31.91 -14.15 13.83
C PRO A 58 -30.41 -14.30 14.12
N ILE A 59 -29.57 -13.71 13.28
CA ILE A 59 -28.14 -13.60 13.57
C ILE A 59 -27.97 -12.72 14.81
N ASP A 60 -27.13 -13.15 15.75
CA ASP A 60 -26.86 -12.36 16.94
C ASP A 60 -25.97 -11.15 16.61
N ASP A 61 -25.97 -10.15 17.48
CA ASP A 61 -25.27 -8.89 17.26
C ASP A 61 -23.76 -9.09 17.10
N TYR A 62 -23.17 -10.02 17.86
CA TYR A 62 -21.78 -10.43 17.68
C TYR A 62 -21.51 -10.90 16.25
N THR A 63 -22.30 -11.85 15.72
CA THR A 63 -22.10 -12.38 14.36
C THR A 63 -22.28 -11.29 13.32
N ARG A 64 -23.29 -10.43 13.49
CA ARG A 64 -23.53 -9.29 12.59
C ARG A 64 -22.33 -8.35 12.54
N PHE A 65 -21.77 -7.97 13.69
CA PHE A 65 -20.59 -7.11 13.75
C PHE A 65 -19.33 -7.79 13.21
N MET A 66 -19.14 -9.08 13.47
CA MET A 66 -18.01 -9.82 12.89
C MET A 66 -18.08 -9.85 11.37
N LEU A 67 -19.24 -10.18 10.80
CA LEU A 67 -19.44 -10.21 9.35
C LEU A 67 -19.24 -8.84 8.70
N ALA A 68 -19.80 -7.77 9.31
CA ALA A 68 -19.58 -6.41 8.83
C ALA A 68 -18.11 -5.98 8.91
N GLY A 69 -17.39 -6.41 9.96
CA GLY A 69 -15.96 -6.16 10.11
C GLY A 69 -15.14 -6.83 9.03
N TYR A 70 -15.41 -8.11 8.73
CA TYR A 70 -14.73 -8.83 7.65
C TYR A 70 -15.05 -8.23 6.28
N ALA A 71 -16.32 -7.93 5.99
CA ALA A 71 -16.70 -7.33 4.71
C ALA A 71 -16.01 -5.98 4.47
N ALA A 72 -15.83 -5.16 5.52
CA ALA A 72 -15.07 -3.92 5.43
C ALA A 72 -13.55 -4.16 5.24
N ALA A 73 -12.99 -5.15 5.93
CA ALA A 73 -11.58 -5.52 5.81
C ALA A 73 -11.24 -6.05 4.41
N ASP A 74 -12.14 -6.83 3.80
CA ASP A 74 -11.98 -7.41 2.45
C ASP A 74 -11.85 -6.35 1.36
N ILE A 75 -12.47 -5.18 1.55
CA ILE A 75 -12.36 -4.04 0.63
C ILE A 75 -11.29 -3.02 1.06
N GLY A 76 -10.52 -3.31 2.10
CA GLY A 76 -9.44 -2.44 2.59
C GLY A 76 -9.89 -1.29 3.50
N ASP A 77 -11.16 -1.24 3.91
CA ASP A 77 -11.66 -0.26 4.88
C ASP A 77 -11.38 -0.74 6.32
N TYR A 78 -10.11 -0.69 6.69
CA TYR A 78 -9.64 -1.18 7.99
C TYR A 78 -10.17 -0.37 9.17
N GLN A 79 -10.55 0.89 8.96
CA GLN A 79 -11.12 1.75 10.01
C GLN A 79 -12.56 1.33 10.33
N THR A 80 -13.39 1.14 9.30
CA THR A 80 -14.75 0.59 9.48
C THR A 80 -14.70 -0.83 10.03
N ALA A 81 -13.76 -1.65 9.56
CA ALA A 81 -13.55 -2.99 10.09
C ALA A 81 -13.24 -2.98 11.60
N LEU A 82 -12.27 -2.15 12.01
CA LEU A 82 -11.87 -1.99 13.41
C LEU A 82 -13.04 -1.57 14.32
N ILE A 83 -13.89 -0.65 13.86
CA ILE A 83 -15.07 -0.22 14.61
C ILE A 83 -16.02 -1.40 14.82
N ASN A 84 -16.29 -2.19 13.79
CA ASN A 84 -17.18 -3.34 13.88
C ASN A 84 -16.61 -4.46 14.75
N PHE A 85 -15.32 -4.78 14.65
CA PHE A 85 -14.71 -5.78 15.53
C PHE A 85 -14.70 -5.34 17.00
N ARG A 86 -14.54 -4.04 17.28
CA ARG A 86 -14.70 -3.50 18.65
C ARG A 86 -16.12 -3.67 19.18
N ARG A 87 -17.13 -3.47 18.34
CA ARG A 87 -18.54 -3.75 18.70
C ARG A 87 -18.76 -5.23 18.96
N ALA A 88 -18.23 -6.11 18.11
CA ALA A 88 -18.28 -7.56 18.35
C ALA A 88 -17.60 -7.95 19.68
N LEU A 89 -16.45 -7.36 20.00
CA LEU A 89 -15.77 -7.60 21.27
C LEU A 89 -16.58 -7.08 22.46
N ALA A 90 -17.32 -5.98 22.33
CA ALA A 90 -18.20 -5.49 23.38
C ALA A 90 -19.35 -6.48 23.69
N GLU A 91 -19.91 -7.12 22.66
CA GLU A 91 -20.92 -8.18 22.83
C GLU A 91 -20.34 -9.44 23.50
N ARG A 92 -19.06 -9.77 23.21
CA ARG A 92 -18.37 -10.93 23.76
C ARG A 92 -16.95 -10.58 24.22
N PRO A 93 -16.77 -10.02 25.43
CA PRO A 93 -15.49 -9.45 25.90
C PRO A 93 -14.30 -10.41 25.92
N ASN A 94 -14.55 -11.71 26.06
CA ASN A 94 -13.51 -12.74 26.12
C ASN A 94 -13.29 -13.45 24.77
N ASN A 95 -13.88 -12.93 23.68
CA ASN A 95 -13.79 -13.57 22.37
C ASN A 95 -12.38 -13.38 21.76
N ALA A 96 -11.67 -14.49 21.57
CA ALA A 96 -10.32 -14.46 21.01
C ALA A 96 -10.28 -13.99 19.55
N TYR A 97 -11.29 -14.34 18.74
CA TYR A 97 -11.35 -13.96 17.33
C TYR A 97 -11.52 -12.45 17.14
N ALA A 98 -12.43 -11.82 17.89
CA ALA A 98 -12.63 -10.37 17.82
C ALA A 98 -11.38 -9.59 18.24
N ARG A 99 -10.66 -10.05 19.29
CA ARG A 99 -9.38 -9.45 19.69
C ARG A 99 -8.30 -9.57 18.61
N ALA A 100 -8.17 -10.76 18.00
CA ALA A 100 -7.21 -10.98 16.93
C ALA A 100 -7.52 -10.11 15.70
N ALA A 101 -8.80 -10.01 15.33
CA ALA A 101 -9.24 -9.15 14.22
C ALA A 101 -8.93 -7.67 14.50
N ILE A 102 -9.15 -7.18 15.72
CA ILE A 102 -8.77 -5.81 16.13
C ILE A 102 -7.26 -5.60 15.98
N ALA A 103 -6.44 -6.53 16.47
CA ALA A 103 -4.98 -6.42 16.38
C ALA A 103 -4.51 -6.37 14.92
N ASN A 104 -5.05 -7.23 14.06
CA ASN A 104 -4.76 -7.22 12.63
C ASN A 104 -5.11 -5.88 11.99
N MET A 105 -6.30 -5.33 12.28
CA MET A 105 -6.70 -4.03 11.73
C MET A 105 -5.79 -2.90 12.21
N GLN A 106 -5.34 -2.93 13.47
CA GLN A 106 -4.39 -1.94 13.98
C GLN A 106 -3.05 -1.99 13.24
N THR A 107 -2.56 -3.19 12.92
CA THR A 107 -1.36 -3.38 12.11
C THR A 107 -1.53 -2.78 10.72
N TYR A 108 -2.60 -3.14 10.00
CA TYR A 108 -2.83 -2.61 8.65
C TYR A 108 -3.02 -1.09 8.61
N ILE A 109 -3.69 -0.50 9.60
CA ILE A 109 -3.83 0.96 9.71
C ILE A 109 -2.47 1.62 9.94
N ALA A 110 -1.60 1.01 10.76
CA ALA A 110 -0.26 1.54 11.00
C ALA A 110 0.60 1.47 9.74
N GLU A 111 0.53 0.35 9.01
CA GLU A 111 1.22 0.17 7.72
C GLU A 111 0.77 1.19 6.67
N GLN A 112 -0.54 1.40 6.50
CA GLN A 112 -1.07 2.41 5.57
C GLN A 112 -0.57 3.82 5.91
N ARG A 113 -0.49 4.16 7.20
CA ARG A 113 0.02 5.46 7.63
C ARG A 113 1.51 5.61 7.38
N ALA A 114 2.30 4.56 7.64
CA ALA A 114 3.72 4.55 7.38
C ALA A 114 4.02 4.68 5.88
N GLU A 115 3.26 3.98 5.04
CA GLU A 115 3.36 4.10 3.59
C GLU A 115 2.99 5.51 3.11
N ALA A 116 1.89 6.08 3.61
CA ALA A 116 1.52 7.46 3.28
C ALA A 116 2.62 8.48 3.67
N ALA A 117 3.23 8.30 4.84
CA ALA A 117 4.35 9.14 5.28
C ALA A 117 5.59 8.97 4.38
N ARG A 118 5.92 7.73 3.98
CA ARG A 118 7.01 7.43 3.05
C ARG A 118 6.79 8.11 1.70
N LEU A 119 5.58 8.03 1.15
CA LEU A 119 5.24 8.66 -0.12
C LEU A 119 5.34 10.19 -0.06
N GLN A 120 4.92 10.80 1.06
CA GLN A 120 5.11 12.24 1.26
C GLN A 120 6.58 12.63 1.26
N GLU A 121 7.45 11.83 1.86
CA GLU A 121 8.88 12.10 1.87
C GLU A 121 9.49 11.97 0.48
N ILE A 122 9.14 10.92 -0.25
CA ILE A 122 9.56 10.74 -1.65
C ILE A 122 9.15 11.96 -2.48
N ALA A 123 7.91 12.45 -2.34
CA ALA A 123 7.43 13.61 -3.09
C ALA A 123 8.24 14.89 -2.79
N LYS A 124 8.62 15.11 -1.53
CA LYS A 124 9.50 16.24 -1.16
C LYS A 124 10.87 16.13 -1.80
N LEU A 125 11.48 14.95 -1.73
CA LEU A 125 12.80 14.70 -2.32
C LEU A 125 12.78 14.84 -3.84
N GLN A 126 11.69 14.42 -4.50
CA GLN A 126 11.52 14.64 -5.94
C GLN A 126 11.51 16.13 -6.29
N SER A 127 10.78 16.95 -5.53
CA SER A 127 10.77 18.41 -5.74
C SER A 127 12.15 19.03 -5.50
N LEU A 128 12.86 18.59 -4.47
CA LEU A 128 14.21 19.06 -4.16
C LEU A 128 15.19 18.66 -5.26
N LEU A 129 15.09 17.43 -5.76
CA LEU A 129 15.91 16.94 -6.86
C LEU A 129 15.71 17.78 -8.13
N GLN A 130 14.45 18.07 -8.47
CA GLN A 130 14.12 18.91 -9.63
C GLN A 130 14.75 20.31 -9.50
N ALA A 131 14.60 20.94 -8.33
CA ALA A 131 15.20 22.26 -8.09
C ALA A 131 16.74 22.23 -8.17
N ALA A 132 17.39 21.18 -7.64
CA ALA A 132 18.83 21.01 -7.71
C ALA A 132 19.32 20.83 -9.17
N VAL A 133 18.60 20.03 -9.97
CA VAL A 133 18.90 19.84 -11.39
C VAL A 133 18.72 21.13 -12.19
N ASP A 134 17.62 21.87 -11.96
CA ASP A 134 17.35 23.15 -12.63
C ASP A 134 18.38 24.22 -12.25
N GLY A 135 18.86 24.21 -11.01
CA GLY A 135 19.94 25.05 -10.50
C GLY A 135 21.35 24.59 -10.89
N THR A 136 21.48 23.44 -11.57
CA THR A 136 22.76 22.79 -11.90
C THR A 136 23.65 22.47 -10.69
N ASP A 137 23.01 22.26 -9.54
CA ASP A 137 23.61 21.79 -8.29
C ASP A 137 23.66 20.26 -8.29
N TRP A 138 24.68 19.73 -8.96
CA TRP A 138 24.85 18.29 -9.13
C TRP A 138 25.18 17.57 -7.83
N ALA A 139 25.85 18.25 -6.88
CA ALA A 139 26.16 17.69 -5.57
C ALA A 139 24.87 17.48 -4.77
N CYS A 140 23.99 18.48 -4.76
CA CYS A 140 22.71 18.35 -4.10
C CYS A 140 21.79 17.35 -4.80
N ALA A 141 21.77 17.33 -6.13
CA ALA A 141 21.04 16.31 -6.89
C ALA A 141 21.51 14.88 -6.54
N ALA A 142 22.82 14.64 -6.44
CA ALA A 142 23.37 13.32 -6.11
C ALA A 142 22.97 12.87 -4.70
N ALA A 143 23.12 13.75 -3.70
CA ALA A 143 22.74 13.46 -2.32
C ALA A 143 21.24 13.13 -2.18
N THR A 144 20.40 13.84 -2.94
CA THR A 144 18.94 13.63 -2.95
C THR A 144 18.58 12.28 -3.58
N VAL A 145 19.25 11.92 -4.67
CA VAL A 145 19.07 10.61 -5.31
C VAL A 145 19.48 9.47 -4.37
N ASP A 146 20.55 9.63 -3.59
CA ASP A 146 20.95 8.60 -2.62
C ASP A 146 19.88 8.37 -1.53
N GLN A 147 19.23 9.43 -1.06
CA GLN A 147 18.09 9.31 -0.14
C GLN A 147 16.89 8.63 -0.79
N LEU A 148 16.55 9.02 -2.03
CA LEU A 148 15.47 8.38 -2.79
C LEU A 148 15.73 6.88 -3.00
N VAL A 149 16.96 6.46 -3.29
CA VAL A 149 17.30 5.04 -3.49
C VAL A 149 17.08 4.19 -2.22
N MET A 150 17.15 4.79 -1.03
CA MET A 150 16.83 4.12 0.24
C MET A 150 15.32 4.05 0.48
N LEU A 151 14.58 5.06 0.03
CA LEU A 151 13.13 5.15 0.20
C LEU A 151 12.35 4.49 -0.93
N VAL A 152 12.95 4.10 -2.05
CA VAL A 152 12.23 3.38 -3.11
C VAL A 152 12.42 1.86 -2.93
N PRO A 153 11.35 1.04 -3.04
CA PRO A 153 11.43 -0.41 -2.83
C PRO A 153 12.54 -1.08 -3.67
N PRO A 154 13.29 -2.05 -3.09
CA PRO A 154 14.28 -2.79 -3.85
C PRO A 154 13.63 -3.56 -5.02
N GLY A 155 14.30 -3.59 -6.16
CA GLY A 155 13.82 -4.32 -7.34
C GLY A 155 12.75 -3.60 -8.18
N SER A 156 12.27 -2.42 -7.76
CA SER A 156 11.37 -1.61 -8.59
C SER A 156 12.10 -0.97 -9.78
N SER A 157 11.36 -0.70 -10.86
CA SER A 157 11.85 0.07 -12.01
C SER A 157 12.37 1.44 -11.60
N ASP A 158 11.66 2.11 -10.70
CA ASP A 158 11.96 3.46 -10.25
C ASP A 158 13.31 3.51 -9.52
N ARG A 159 13.63 2.47 -8.74
CA ARG A 159 14.93 2.37 -8.08
C ARG A 159 16.05 2.15 -9.08
N ALA A 160 15.81 1.32 -10.11
CA ALA A 160 16.79 1.09 -11.17
C ALA A 160 17.07 2.37 -11.97
N GLU A 161 16.03 3.17 -12.24
CA GLU A 161 16.15 4.47 -12.88
C GLU A 161 16.98 5.44 -12.03
N LEU A 162 16.69 5.55 -10.73
CA LEU A 162 17.45 6.39 -9.80
C LEU A 162 18.93 5.97 -9.72
N ILE A 163 19.23 4.67 -9.70
CA ILE A 163 20.59 4.16 -9.70
C ILE A 163 21.32 4.53 -11.00
N GLY A 164 20.65 4.39 -12.16
CA GLY A 164 21.21 4.81 -13.45
C GLY A 164 21.46 6.32 -13.50
N PHE A 165 20.51 7.10 -12.98
CA PHE A 165 20.61 8.55 -12.92
C PHE A 165 21.75 9.02 -12.00
N ARG A 166 21.97 8.38 -10.85
CA ARG A 166 23.14 8.60 -9.99
C ARG A 166 24.47 8.42 -10.75
N GLY A 167 24.53 7.44 -11.65
CA GLY A 167 25.70 7.24 -12.51
C GLY A 167 25.96 8.42 -13.46
N GLN A 168 24.90 9.00 -14.04
CA GLN A 168 25.01 10.19 -14.88
C GLN A 168 25.47 11.41 -14.08
N LEU A 169 24.91 11.61 -12.88
CA LEU A 169 25.32 12.67 -11.96
C LEU A 169 26.80 12.58 -11.62
N SER A 170 27.31 11.37 -11.34
CA SER A 170 28.73 11.14 -11.08
C SER A 170 29.64 11.59 -12.24
N GLY A 171 29.19 11.42 -13.48
CA GLY A 171 29.88 11.95 -14.66
C GLY A 171 29.95 13.48 -14.69
N PHE A 172 28.86 14.16 -14.31
CA PHE A 172 28.82 15.62 -14.22
C PHE A 172 29.70 16.16 -13.10
N LEU A 173 29.76 15.48 -11.95
CA LEU A 173 30.66 15.83 -10.84
C LEU A 173 32.13 15.73 -11.29
N ASN A 174 32.53 14.63 -11.92
CA ASN A 174 33.91 14.40 -12.36
C ASN A 174 34.38 15.35 -13.48
N ALA A 175 33.45 15.89 -14.27
CA ALA A 175 33.78 16.81 -15.36
C ALA A 175 34.07 18.25 -14.89
N ARG A 176 33.80 18.57 -13.62
CA ARG A 176 33.98 19.91 -13.05
C ARG A 176 35.20 19.97 -12.14
N SER A 177 36.06 20.98 -12.34
CA SER A 177 37.33 21.17 -11.63
C SER A 177 37.22 22.07 -10.38
N ASP A 178 36.01 22.49 -10.01
CA ASP A 178 35.71 23.44 -8.92
C ASP A 178 34.92 22.81 -7.75
N LEU A 179 35.14 21.50 -7.51
CA LEU A 179 34.47 20.68 -6.48
C LEU A 179 34.54 21.28 -5.06
N ASP A 180 35.62 22.01 -4.75
CA ASP A 180 35.84 22.62 -3.42
C ASP A 180 34.87 23.79 -3.13
N SER A 181 34.17 24.31 -4.14
CA SER A 181 33.11 25.31 -3.95
C SER A 181 31.78 24.70 -3.47
N TRP A 182 31.62 23.37 -3.52
CA TRP A 182 30.38 22.67 -3.19
C TRP A 182 30.36 22.24 -1.72
N SER A 183 30.54 23.19 -0.82
CA SER A 183 30.78 22.91 0.61
C SER A 183 29.53 22.87 1.49
N THR A 184 28.32 22.99 0.95
CA THR A 184 27.12 22.90 1.79
C THR A 184 26.12 21.94 1.19
N VAL A 185 26.30 20.66 1.56
CA VAL A 185 25.29 19.61 1.58
C VAL A 185 23.90 20.23 1.67
N CYS A 186 23.03 19.94 0.68
CA CYS A 186 21.67 20.48 0.55
C CYS A 186 21.12 21.03 1.87
N LEU A 187 21.11 22.36 2.05
CA LEU A 187 20.66 23.00 3.29
C LEU A 187 19.14 22.85 3.54
N GLY A 188 18.46 21.94 2.83
CA GLY A 188 17.03 21.68 2.92
C GLY A 188 16.63 20.45 3.76
N VAL A 189 17.56 19.61 4.21
CA VAL A 189 17.22 18.36 4.95
C VAL A 189 17.91 18.23 6.32
N MET A 190 18.82 19.15 6.68
CA MET A 190 19.34 19.22 8.06
C MET A 190 18.32 19.94 8.96
N ASN A 191 17.49 19.15 9.63
CA ASN A 191 16.78 19.39 10.91
C ASN A 191 16.37 20.85 11.27
N PRO A 192 15.07 21.17 11.43
CA PRO A 192 14.62 22.50 11.89
C PRO A 192 15.00 22.88 13.35
N GLU A 193 15.74 22.06 14.10
CA GLU A 193 16.02 22.27 15.53
C GLU A 193 17.34 22.98 15.88
N THR A 194 18.19 23.38 14.93
CA THR A 194 19.48 24.03 15.27
C THR A 194 19.58 25.49 14.85
N ARG A 195 18.50 26.26 14.98
CA ARG A 195 18.53 27.73 14.87
C ARG A 195 18.03 28.37 16.17
N SER A 196 18.94 28.54 17.12
CA SER A 196 18.79 29.41 18.30
C SER A 196 20.17 29.93 18.69
#